data_AF-A0A8J7JUR6-F1
#
_entry.id   AF-A0A8J7JUR6-F1
#
_cell.length_a   1.000
_cell.length_b   1.000
_cell.length_c   1.000
_cell.angle_alpha   90.00
_cell.angle_beta   90.00
_cell.angle_gamma   90.00
#
_symmetry.space_group_name_H-M   'P 1'
#
loop_
_entity.id
_entity.type
_entity.pdbx_description
1 polymer ?
#
loop_
_entity_poly.entity_id
_entity_poly.type
_entity_poly.pdbx_seq_one_letter_code
_entity_poly.pdbx_strand_id
1 'polypeptide(L)'
;MINLDNIHSLTDFKRNVKQFLERIKATKSPLVLTVNGKAEVVVYDASAFQELMDKLERTEEELRKLKFEALKRDIAIGAEQLKNGEYTEYNDESLPSLLENIKARGKRKLGEDNN
;
A
#
# COMPACT_ATOMS: atom_id res chain seq x y z
N MET A 1 -14.40 -3.09 -3.29
CA MET A 1 -14.92 -1.78 -2.86
C MET A 1 -16.20 -2.03 -2.08
N ILE A 2 -16.41 -1.34 -0.95
CA ILE A 2 -17.61 -1.56 -0.13
C ILE A 2 -18.79 -0.90 -0.83
N ASN A 3 -19.87 -1.67 -1.04
CA ASN A 3 -21.13 -1.13 -1.55
C ASN A 3 -21.93 -0.53 -0.39
N LEU A 4 -22.36 0.73 -0.53
CA LEU A 4 -23.18 1.42 0.47
C LEU A 4 -24.53 0.72 0.70
N ASP A 5 -25.04 -0.01 -0.29
CA ASP A 5 -26.28 -0.81 -0.20
C ASP A 5 -26.14 -2.07 0.67
N ASN A 6 -24.92 -2.35 1.16
CA ASN A 6 -24.62 -3.46 2.05
C ASN A 6 -24.24 -2.97 3.46
N ILE A 7 -24.69 -1.79 3.87
CA ILE A 7 -24.49 -1.28 5.22
C ILE A 7 -25.80 -1.44 6.01
N HIS A 8 -25.78 -2.30 7.02
CA HIS A 8 -26.96 -2.64 7.81
C HIS A 8 -26.66 -2.60 9.32
N SER A 9 -27.68 -2.31 10.13
CA SER A 9 -27.50 -2.36 11.59
C SER A 9 -27.36 -3.80 12.09
N LEU A 10 -26.62 -4.00 13.19
CA LEU A 10 -26.52 -5.31 13.84
C LEU A 10 -27.90 -5.85 14.26
N THR A 11 -28.82 -4.96 14.66
CA THR A 11 -30.18 -5.34 15.04
C THR A 11 -30.98 -5.90 13.86
N ASP A 12 -30.89 -5.27 12.68
CA ASP A 12 -31.52 -5.74 11.44
C ASP A 12 -30.94 -7.10 11.01
N PHE A 13 -29.61 -7.21 11.03
CA PHE A 13 -28.93 -8.47 10.73
C PHE A 13 -29.42 -9.62 11.61
N LYS A 14 -29.53 -9.42 12.93
CA LYS A 14 -30.03 -10.43 13.87
C LYS A 14 -31.47 -10.88 13.58
N ARG A 15 -32.32 -10.00 13.05
CA ARG A 15 -33.71 -10.33 12.69
C ARG A 15 -33.79 -11.12 11.38
N ASN A 16 -32.89 -10.83 10.43
CA ASN A 16 -32.95 -11.33 9.05
C ASN A 16 -31.72 -12.17 8.65
N VAL A 17 -31.10 -12.87 9.60
CA VAL A 17 -29.80 -13.57 9.41
C VAL A 17 -29.78 -14.47 8.17
N LYS A 18 -30.82 -15.29 7.96
CA LYS A 18 -30.86 -16.23 6.82
C LYS A 18 -30.80 -15.51 5.47
N GLN A 19 -31.60 -14.46 5.30
CA GLN A 19 -31.64 -13.67 4.08
C GLN A 19 -30.29 -12.99 3.80
N PHE A 20 -29.67 -12.41 4.83
CA PHE A 20 -28.35 -11.80 4.68
C PHE A 20 -27.28 -12.83 4.32
N LEU A 21 -27.27 -14.00 4.96
CA LEU A 21 -26.32 -15.06 4.64
C LEU A 21 -26.49 -15.59 3.21
N GLU A 22 -27.72 -15.78 2.74
CA GLU A 22 -28.01 -16.16 1.35
C GLU A 22 -27.51 -15.10 0.37
N ARG A 23 -27.78 -13.81 0.64
CA ARG A 23 -27.31 -12.70 -0.19
C ARG A 23 -25.77 -12.64 -0.23
N ILE A 24 -25.09 -12.75 0.90
CA ILE A 24 -23.61 -12.73 0.98
C ILE A 24 -23.02 -13.90 0.20
N LYS A 25 -23.58 -15.10 0.34
CA LYS A 25 -23.13 -16.29 -0.40
C LYS A 25 -23.36 -16.17 -1.91
N ALA A 26 -24.49 -15.62 -2.33
CA ALA A 26 -24.84 -15.48 -3.74
C ALA A 26 -24.03 -14.35 -4.43
N THR A 27 -23.87 -13.22 -3.75
CA THR A 27 -23.21 -12.04 -4.33
C THR A 27 -21.70 -12.02 -4.10
N LYS A 28 -21.20 -12.85 -3.16
CA LYS A 28 -19.81 -12.83 -2.65
C LYS A 28 -19.35 -11.43 -2.21
N SER A 29 -20.29 -10.53 -1.95
CA SER A 29 -20.02 -9.15 -1.59
C SER A 29 -20.01 -8.97 -0.07
N PRO A 30 -19.13 -8.13 0.48
CA PRO A 30 -19.11 -7.85 1.90
C PRO A 30 -20.38 -7.17 2.38
N LEU A 31 -20.75 -7.47 3.62
CA LEU A 31 -21.76 -6.77 4.41
C LEU A 31 -21.08 -6.00 5.53
N VAL A 32 -21.39 -4.71 5.70
CA VAL A 32 -20.93 -3.91 6.85
C VAL A 32 -22.03 -3.84 7.88
N LEU A 33 -21.68 -4.20 9.12
CA LEU A 33 -22.56 -4.12 10.28
C LEU A 33 -22.26 -2.87 11.10
N THR A 34 -23.32 -2.13 11.42
CA THR A 34 -23.25 -0.93 12.24
C THR A 34 -23.84 -1.13 13.63
N VAL A 35 -23.24 -0.44 14.62
CA VAL A 35 -23.78 -0.30 15.98
C VAL A 35 -23.89 1.20 16.24
N ASN A 36 -25.07 1.67 16.64
CA ASN A 36 -25.35 3.11 16.84
C ASN A 36 -24.98 3.98 15.63
N GLY A 37 -25.20 3.47 14.41
CA GLY A 37 -24.90 4.17 13.15
C GLY A 37 -23.43 4.18 12.73
N LYS A 38 -22.53 3.61 13.54
CA LYS A 38 -21.10 3.52 13.23
C LYS A 38 -20.76 2.13 12.70
N ALA A 39 -19.96 2.06 11.63
CA ALA A 39 -19.45 0.79 11.10
C ALA A 39 -18.46 0.14 12.09
N GLU A 40 -18.73 -1.10 12.47
CA GLU A 40 -17.94 -1.83 13.49
C GLU A 40 -17.36 -3.14 12.95
N VAL A 41 -18.11 -3.87 12.11
CA VAL A 41 -17.69 -5.20 11.63
C VAL A 41 -18.04 -5.36 10.15
N VAL A 42 -17.19 -6.09 9.42
CA VAL A 42 -17.50 -6.53 8.06
C VAL A 42 -17.64 -8.05 8.05
N VAL A 43 -18.71 -8.55 7.42
CA VAL A 43 -19.00 -9.96 7.24
C VAL A 43 -18.74 -10.34 5.79
N TYR A 44 -17.97 -11.42 5.60
CA TYR A 44 -17.67 -11.99 4.30
C TYR A 44 -18.08 -13.46 4.23
N ASP A 45 -18.36 -13.92 3.02
CA ASP A 45 -18.32 -15.34 2.70
C ASP A 45 -16.90 -15.88 2.87
N ALA A 46 -16.75 -17.03 3.53
CA ALA A 46 -15.44 -17.56 3.88
C ALA A 46 -14.56 -17.86 2.65
N SER A 47 -15.13 -18.41 1.58
CA SER A 47 -14.39 -18.69 0.34
C SER A 47 -13.97 -17.41 -0.36
N ALA A 48 -14.86 -16.42 -0.45
CA ALA A 48 -14.52 -15.13 -1.05
C ALA A 48 -13.43 -14.38 -0.25
N PHE A 49 -13.46 -14.48 1.08
CA PHE A 49 -12.40 -13.92 1.90
C PHE A 49 -11.06 -14.63 1.67
N GLN A 50 -11.05 -15.97 1.61
CA GLN A 50 -9.84 -16.72 1.32
C GLN A 50 -9.26 -16.34 -0.06
N GLU A 51 -10.09 -16.28 -1.09
CA GLU A 51 -9.65 -15.88 -2.45
C GLU A 51 -9.05 -14.46 -2.47
N LEU A 52 -9.62 -13.53 -1.69
CA LEU A 52 -9.07 -12.19 -1.52
C LEU A 52 -7.70 -12.22 -0.86
N MET A 53 -7.53 -13.01 0.21
CA MET A 53 -6.27 -13.16 0.92
C MET A 53 -5.20 -13.79 0.02
N ASP A 54 -5.54 -14.85 -0.72
CA ASP A 54 -4.62 -15.50 -1.65
C ASP A 54 -4.17 -14.55 -2.77
N LYS A 55 -5.07 -13.69 -3.25
CA LYS A 55 -4.74 -12.67 -4.26
C LYS A 55 -3.79 -11.61 -3.69
N LEU A 56 -4.03 -11.18 -2.45
CA LEU A 56 -3.18 -10.21 -1.77
C LEU A 56 -1.76 -10.78 -1.61
N GLU A 57 -1.65 -12.02 -1.11
CA GLU A 57 -0.37 -12.71 -0.92
C GLU A 57 0.41 -12.81 -2.24
N ARG A 58 -0.22 -13.27 -3.33
CA ARG A 58 0.41 -13.32 -4.66
C ARG A 58 0.91 -11.95 -5.12
N THR A 59 0.12 -10.91 -4.92
CA THR A 59 0.49 -9.54 -5.32
C THR A 59 1.68 -9.02 -4.50
N GLU A 60 1.70 -9.30 -3.21
CA GLU A 60 2.82 -8.93 -2.33
C GLU A 60 4.11 -9.67 -2.68
N GLU A 61 4.01 -10.95 -3.03
CA GLU A 61 5.15 -11.73 -3.52
C GLU A 61 5.72 -11.20 -4.83
N GLU A 62 4.86 -10.88 -5.80
CA GLU A 62 5.27 -10.26 -7.07
C GLU A 62 5.97 -8.91 -6.83
N LEU A 63 5.39 -8.07 -5.98
CA LEU A 63 5.99 -6.78 -5.62
C LEU A 63 7.35 -6.95 -4.94
N ARG A 64 7.48 -7.95 -4.04
CA ARG A 64 8.74 -8.27 -3.36
C ARG A 64 9.82 -8.68 -4.37
N LYS A 65 9.47 -9.53 -5.35
CA LYS A 65 10.38 -9.95 -6.43
C LYS A 65 10.85 -8.74 -7.25
N LEU A 66 9.93 -7.87 -7.68
CA LEU A 66 10.27 -6.68 -8.46
C LEU A 66 11.20 -5.73 -7.69
N LYS A 67 10.90 -5.46 -6.40
CA LYS A 67 11.77 -4.65 -5.53
C LYS A 67 13.17 -5.26 -5.38
N PHE A 68 13.24 -6.58 -5.26
CA PHE A 68 14.51 -7.28 -5.13
C PHE A 68 15.34 -7.23 -6.41
N GLU A 69 14.73 -7.39 -7.59
CA GLU A 69 15.44 -7.22 -8.86
C GLU A 69 15.92 -5.79 -9.08
N ALA A 70 15.09 -4.79 -8.73
CA ALA A 70 15.51 -3.39 -8.78
C ALA A 70 16.70 -3.13 -7.86
N LEU A 71 16.65 -3.61 -6.62
CA LEU A 71 17.75 -3.47 -5.65
C LEU A 71 19.04 -4.13 -6.17
N LYS A 72 18.96 -5.33 -6.73
CA LYS A 72 20.14 -5.98 -7.33
C LYS A 72 20.75 -5.15 -8.46
N ARG A 73 19.91 -4.58 -9.33
CA ARG A 73 20.38 -3.71 -10.41
C ARG A 73 21.08 -2.48 -9.84
N ASP A 74 20.49 -1.82 -8.85
CA ASP A 74 21.08 -0.61 -8.25
C ASP A 74 22.42 -0.91 -7.57
N ILE A 75 22.51 -2.03 -6.84
CA ILE A 75 23.77 -2.49 -6.23
C ILE A 75 24.82 -2.79 -7.31
N ALA A 76 24.43 -3.48 -8.39
CA ALA A 76 25.35 -3.78 -9.48
C ALA A 76 25.89 -2.50 -10.13
N ILE A 77 25.03 -1.52 -10.38
CA ILE A 77 25.44 -0.21 -10.90
C ILE A 77 26.41 0.47 -9.92
N GLY A 78 26.07 0.53 -8.63
CA GLY A 78 26.93 1.13 -7.62
C GLY A 78 28.29 0.44 -7.50
N ALA A 79 28.33 -0.90 -7.59
CA ALA A 79 29.57 -1.66 -7.56
C ALA A 79 30.47 -1.37 -8.77
N GLU A 80 29.88 -1.25 -9.97
CA GLU A 80 30.63 -0.86 -11.17
C GLU A 80 31.11 0.60 -11.10
N GLN A 81 30.29 1.51 -10.59
CA GLN A 81 30.70 2.90 -10.34
C GLN A 81 31.92 2.98 -9.42
N LEU A 82 31.91 2.24 -8.31
CA LEU A 82 33.04 2.19 -7.38
C LEU A 82 34.31 1.65 -8.04
N LYS A 83 34.21 0.57 -8.83
CA LYS A 83 35.35 0.02 -9.57
C LYS A 83 35.93 1.00 -10.58
N ASN A 84 35.09 1.80 -11.20
CA ASN A 84 35.48 2.78 -12.21
C ASN A 84 35.91 4.13 -11.62
N GLY A 85 35.88 4.29 -10.30
CA GLY A 85 36.19 5.57 -9.65
C GLY A 85 35.09 6.63 -9.80
N GLU A 86 33.87 6.24 -10.20
CA GLU A 86 32.70 7.11 -10.34
C GLU A 86 32.03 7.35 -8.98
N TYR A 87 32.80 7.85 -8.02
CA TYR A 87 32.33 8.18 -6.68
C TYR A 87 32.99 9.47 -6.18
N THR A 88 32.39 10.07 -5.15
CA THR A 88 32.93 11.27 -4.49
C THR A 88 33.10 10.98 -3.02
N GLU A 89 34.32 11.17 -2.50
CA GLU A 89 34.58 11.15 -1.06
C GLU A 89 34.31 12.53 -0.46
N TYR A 90 33.67 12.53 0.71
CA TYR A 90 33.42 13.74 1.49
C TYR A 90 34.09 13.60 2.85
N ASN A 91 34.62 14.72 3.33
CA ASN A 91 35.30 14.88 4.61
C ASN A 91 34.74 16.11 5.34
N ASP A 92 35.24 16.39 6.55
CA ASP A 92 34.74 17.48 7.39
C ASP A 92 34.77 18.86 6.71
N GLU A 93 35.70 19.08 5.79
CA GLU A 93 35.82 20.35 5.05
C GLU A 93 34.84 20.47 3.88
N SER A 94 34.51 19.36 3.21
CA SER A 94 33.65 19.33 2.02
C SER A 94 32.17 19.09 2.34
N LEU A 95 31.87 18.46 3.49
CA LEU A 95 30.50 18.17 3.94
C LEU A 95 29.58 19.41 4.05
N PRO A 96 30.03 20.56 4.59
CA PRO A 96 29.18 21.75 4.66
C PRO A 96 28.72 22.23 3.27
N SER A 97 29.61 22.19 2.28
CA SER A 97 29.29 22.59 0.90
C SER A 97 28.29 21.64 0.24
N LEU A 98 28.39 20.33 0.51
CA LEU A 98 27.44 19.33 0.04
C LEU A 98 26.04 19.62 0.60
N LEU A 99 25.93 19.88 1.89
CA LEU A 99 24.66 20.19 2.56
C LEU A 99 23.99 21.43 1.96
N GLU A 100 24.75 22.50 1.73
CA GLU A 100 24.22 23.71 1.08
C GLU A 100 23.75 23.42 -0.35
N ASN A 101 24.51 22.65 -1.12
CA ASN A 101 24.13 22.24 -2.47
C ASN A 101 22.86 21.38 -2.51
N ILE A 102 22.67 20.51 -1.52
CA ILE A 102 21.45 19.70 -1.38
C ILE A 102 20.25 20.60 -1.06
N LYS A 103 20.38 21.49 -0.07
CA LYS A 103 19.32 22.44 0.31
C LYS A 103 18.92 23.34 -0.87
N ALA A 104 19.89 23.89 -1.59
CA ALA A 104 19.66 24.75 -2.75
C ALA A 104 18.96 24.01 -3.90
N ARG A 105 19.28 22.72 -4.10
CA ARG A 105 18.57 21.87 -5.07
C ARG A 105 17.13 21.58 -4.63
N GLY A 106 16.91 21.26 -3.36
CA GLY A 106 15.56 21.02 -2.82
C GLY A 106 14.64 22.23 -2.95
N LYS A 107 15.14 23.43 -2.61
CA LYS A 107 14.39 24.69 -2.76
C LYS A 107 13.98 24.97 -4.20
N ARG A 108 14.85 24.67 -5.18
CA ARG A 108 14.54 24.83 -6.61
C ARG A 108 13.39 23.92 -7.04
N LYS A 109 13.45 22.63 -6.71
CA LYS A 109 12.38 21.67 -7.05
C LYS A 109 11.03 22.08 -6.46
N LEU A 110 11.01 22.49 -5.20
CA LEU A 110 9.77 22.95 -4.54
C LEU A 110 9.23 24.27 -5.11
N GLY A 111 10.08 25.11 -5.70
CA GLY A 111 9.67 26.34 -6.38
C GLY A 111 9.11 26.09 -7.77
N GLU A 112 9.60 25.07 -8.47
CA GLU A 112 9.15 24.66 -9.81
C GLU A 112 7.80 23.92 -9.77
N ASP A 113 7.47 23.22 -8.69
CA ASP A 113 6.18 22.53 -8.51
C ASP A 113 4.99 23.47 -8.17
N ASN A 114 5.25 24.78 -7.97
CA ASN A 114 4.24 25.79 -7.60
C ASN A 114 3.88 26.76 -8.74
N ASN A 115 4.20 26.43 -9.99
CA ASN A 115 3.89 27.20 -11.19
C ASN A 115 3.38 26.30 -12.32
#